data_AF-A0A955G464-F1
#
_entry.id   AF-A0A955G464-F1
#
_cell.length_a   1.000
_cell.length_b   1.000
_cell.length_c   1.000
_cell.angle_alpha   90.00
_cell.angle_beta   90.00
_cell.angle_gamma   90.00
#
_symmetry.space_group_name_H-M   'P 1'
#
loop_
_entity.id
_entity.type
_entity.pdbx_description
1 polymer ?
#
loop_
_entity_poly.entity_id
_entity_poly.type
_entity_poly.pdbx_seq_one_letter_code
_entity_poly.pdbx_strand_id
1 'polypeptide(L)'
;MSEKRILHHMAYCVHFKRIGFLKREIECKAGFGDETLLATLKAGGTLLDVPCIDGHKLPAKDRCPGWKRVTRKDAEAKVAKSEKSMERLIAALTVIAPWKAKPPQGKQEVIECPICKGRLHLSQAASNGHVHASCETDGCVRFME
;
A
#
# COMPACT_ATOMS: atom_id res chain seq x y z
N MET A 1 -12.80 -9.33 8.32
CA MET A 1 -11.54 -9.28 7.53
C MET A 1 -10.40 -8.55 8.25
N SER A 2 -10.71 -7.64 9.18
CA SER A 2 -9.73 -6.84 9.94
C SER A 2 -8.74 -7.68 10.78
N GLU A 3 -9.18 -8.65 11.57
CA GLU A 3 -8.30 -9.42 12.48
C GLU A 3 -7.17 -10.15 11.74
N LYS A 4 -7.47 -10.83 10.62
CA LYS A 4 -6.44 -11.48 9.79
C LYS A 4 -5.40 -10.49 9.26
N ARG A 5 -5.81 -9.26 8.92
CA ARG A 5 -4.88 -8.20 8.47
C ARG A 5 -4.06 -7.63 9.62
N ILE A 6 -4.64 -7.49 10.81
CA ILE A 6 -3.93 -7.08 12.03
C ILE A 6 -2.85 -8.10 12.36
N LEU A 7 -3.19 -9.39 12.45
CA LEU A 7 -2.24 -10.47 12.68
C LEU A 7 -1.16 -10.52 11.61
N HIS A 8 -1.53 -10.34 10.34
CA HIS A 8 -0.56 -10.25 9.25
C HIS A 8 0.42 -9.09 9.46
N HIS A 9 -0.02 -7.90 9.86
CA HIS A 9 0.89 -6.78 10.13
C HIS A 9 1.77 -7.01 11.37
N MET A 10 1.25 -7.66 12.41
CA MET A 10 2.02 -8.02 13.61
C MET A 10 3.10 -9.07 13.34
N ALA A 11 2.94 -9.86 12.28
CA ALA A 11 3.93 -10.86 11.87
C ALA A 11 5.19 -10.25 11.24
N TYR A 12 5.25 -8.94 11.00
CA TYR A 12 6.44 -8.30 10.44
C TYR A 12 7.15 -7.43 11.48
N CYS A 13 8.45 -7.24 11.28
CA CYS A 13 9.23 -6.24 11.97
C CYS A 13 8.72 -4.82 11.64
N VAL A 14 8.74 -3.89 12.60
CA VAL A 14 8.40 -2.46 12.38
C VAL A 14 9.26 -1.80 11.28
N HIS A 15 10.47 -2.32 11.07
CA HIS A 15 11.39 -1.82 10.05
C HIS A 15 11.12 -2.42 8.66
N PHE A 16 10.31 -3.47 8.56
CA PHE A 16 10.04 -4.15 7.31
C PHE A 16 8.99 -3.38 6.49
N LYS A 17 9.46 -2.52 5.58
CA LYS A 17 8.60 -1.80 4.62
C LYS A 17 8.42 -2.67 3.37
N ARG A 18 7.20 -3.18 3.15
CA ARG A 18 6.89 -4.05 2.00
C ARG A 18 7.02 -3.29 0.68
N ILE A 19 7.52 -3.99 -0.34
CA ILE A 19 7.76 -3.57 -1.73
C ILE A 19 6.49 -2.97 -2.36
N GLY A 20 6.64 -1.79 -2.96
CA GLY A 20 5.82 -1.38 -4.10
C GLY A 20 6.61 -1.65 -5.38
N PHE A 21 5.92 -1.92 -6.49
CA PHE A 21 6.47 -2.39 -7.78
C PHE A 21 7.56 -1.49 -8.42
N LEU A 22 7.75 -0.28 -7.91
CA LEU A 22 8.73 0.70 -8.37
C LEU A 22 9.69 0.99 -7.21
N LYS A 23 10.90 0.44 -7.31
CA LYS A 23 12.12 0.67 -6.50
C LYS A 23 11.90 1.33 -5.14
N ARG A 24 12.12 0.58 -4.06
CA ARG A 24 12.51 1.16 -2.77
C ARG A 24 13.48 0.21 -2.10
N GLU A 25 14.69 0.68 -1.86
CA GLU A 25 15.69 0.07 -0.98
C GLU A 25 14.97 -0.46 0.26
N ILE A 26 14.70 -1.77 0.30
CA ILE A 26 14.45 -2.43 1.56
C ILE A 26 15.83 -2.51 2.17
N GLU A 27 16.18 -1.55 3.03
CA GLU A 27 17.18 -1.80 4.04
C GLU A 27 16.48 -1.53 5.37
N CYS A 28 16.25 -2.62 6.11
CA CYS A 28 16.04 -2.48 7.53
C CYS A 28 17.27 -1.77 8.11
N LYS A 29 17.10 -0.94 9.15
CA LYS A 29 18.24 -0.32 9.88
C LYS A 29 19.29 -1.33 10.38
N ALA A 30 18.94 -2.62 10.42
CA ALA A 30 19.84 -3.71 10.75
C ALA A 30 20.58 -4.31 9.54
N GLY A 31 20.54 -3.66 8.37
CA GLY A 31 21.22 -4.12 7.14
C GLY A 31 20.54 -5.26 6.40
N PHE A 32 19.35 -5.71 6.85
CA PHE A 32 18.60 -6.73 6.13
C PHE A 32 17.80 -6.09 5.01
N GLY A 33 18.08 -6.49 3.76
CA GLY A 33 17.49 -5.83 2.61
C GLY A 33 17.03 -6.69 1.45
N ASP A 34 16.71 -6.03 0.34
CA ASP A 34 16.20 -6.68 -0.89
C ASP A 34 17.15 -7.74 -1.40
N GLU A 35 18.46 -7.48 -1.38
CA GLU A 35 19.46 -8.44 -1.82
C GLU A 35 19.44 -9.70 -0.97
N THR A 36 19.35 -9.56 0.36
CA THR A 36 19.27 -10.71 1.27
C THR A 36 17.98 -11.48 1.07
N LEU A 37 16.84 -10.78 0.92
CA LEU A 37 15.55 -11.42 0.63
C LEU A 37 15.58 -12.18 -0.70
N LEU A 38 16.11 -11.56 -1.76
CA LEU A 38 16.23 -12.18 -3.08
C LEU A 38 17.21 -13.35 -3.07
N ALA A 39 18.33 -13.24 -2.37
CA ALA A 39 19.29 -14.32 -2.21
C ALA A 39 18.66 -15.53 -1.50
N THR A 40 17.92 -15.29 -0.41
CA THR A 40 17.18 -16.35 0.31
C THR A 40 16.17 -17.04 -0.59
N LEU A 41 15.36 -16.29 -1.34
CA LEU A 41 14.36 -16.86 -2.24
C LEU A 41 15.00 -17.61 -3.43
N LYS A 42 16.10 -17.08 -4.00
CA LYS A 42 16.86 -17.73 -5.08
C LYS A 42 17.51 -19.03 -4.63
N ALA A 43 17.91 -19.12 -3.35
CA ALA A 43 18.46 -20.33 -2.74
C ALA A 43 17.38 -21.39 -2.39
N GLY A 44 16.13 -21.18 -2.79
CA GLY A 44 15.02 -22.09 -2.47
C GLY A 44 14.43 -21.88 -1.07
N GLY A 45 14.83 -20.83 -0.37
CA GLY A 45 14.27 -20.43 0.91
C GLY A 45 12.87 -19.83 0.77
N THR A 46 12.18 -19.73 1.90
CA THR A 46 10.84 -19.16 2.04
C THR A 46 10.90 -17.80 2.75
N LEU A 47 9.76 -17.12 2.84
CA LEU A 47 9.63 -15.93 3.67
C LEU A 47 9.87 -16.21 5.17
N LEU A 48 9.78 -17.47 5.62
CA LEU A 48 10.10 -17.85 7.00
C LEU A 48 11.62 -17.96 7.23
N ASP A 49 12.42 -17.85 6.18
CA ASP A 49 13.89 -17.82 6.28
C ASP A 49 14.40 -16.37 6.32
N VAL A 50 13.49 -15.41 6.54
CA VAL A 50 13.75 -13.98 6.67
C VAL A 50 13.69 -13.58 8.15
N PRO A 51 14.72 -12.92 8.70
CA PRO A 51 14.83 -12.61 10.14
C PRO A 51 13.88 -11.53 10.63
N CYS A 52 13.14 -10.87 9.73
CA CYS A 52 12.20 -9.81 10.05
C CYS A 52 10.73 -10.27 10.01
N ILE A 53 10.48 -11.58 9.97
CA ILE A 53 9.14 -12.19 9.90
C ILE A 53 8.93 -13.10 11.12
N ASP A 54 7.75 -13.05 11.71
CA ASP A 54 7.38 -13.87 12.85
C ASP A 54 7.28 -15.35 12.46
N GLY A 55 7.72 -16.24 13.35
CA GLY A 55 7.80 -17.67 13.08
C GLY A 55 8.97 -18.08 12.17
N HIS A 56 9.97 -17.21 11.97
CA HIS A 56 11.15 -17.56 11.19
C HIS A 56 11.94 -18.73 11.81
N LYS A 57 12.57 -19.56 10.98
CA LYS A 57 13.33 -20.74 11.43
C LYS A 57 14.82 -20.48 11.66
N LEU A 58 15.25 -19.23 11.53
CA LEU A 58 16.64 -18.85 11.64
C LEU A 58 17.22 -19.14 13.05
N PRO A 59 18.45 -19.68 13.12
CA PRO A 59 19.14 -19.87 14.38
C PRO A 59 19.42 -18.51 15.03
N ALA A 60 19.63 -18.48 16.35
CA ALA A 60 19.75 -17.25 17.12
C ALA A 60 20.79 -16.25 16.56
N LYS A 61 21.90 -16.76 16.02
CA LYS A 61 22.98 -15.96 15.41
C LYS A 61 22.58 -15.21 14.13
N ASP A 62 21.58 -15.72 13.40
CA ASP A 62 21.13 -15.18 12.12
C ASP A 62 19.84 -14.35 12.28
N ARG A 63 19.41 -14.13 13.53
CA ARG A 63 18.26 -13.26 13.84
C ARG A 63 18.66 -11.81 13.71
N CYS A 64 17.73 -10.99 13.24
CA CYS A 64 17.93 -9.55 13.13
C CYS A 64 18.08 -8.97 14.55
N PRO A 65 19.22 -8.34 14.91
CA PRO A 65 19.42 -7.75 16.23
C PRO A 65 18.48 -6.57 16.49
N GLY A 66 18.01 -5.92 15.43
CA GLY A 66 17.02 -4.84 15.48
C GLY A 66 15.57 -5.30 15.36
N TRP A 67 15.28 -6.60 15.52
CA TRP A 67 13.92 -7.11 15.38
C TRP A 67 13.01 -6.51 16.46
N LYS A 68 11.96 -5.81 16.00
CA LYS A 68 10.91 -5.24 16.86
C LYS A 68 9.58 -5.57 16.23
N ARG A 69 8.72 -6.27 16.97
CA ARG A 69 7.36 -6.59 16.51
C ARG A 69 6.51 -5.34 16.43
N VAL A 70 5.69 -5.25 15.39
CA VAL A 70 4.62 -4.24 15.33
C VAL A 70 3.64 -4.52 16.46
N THR A 71 3.37 -3.50 17.28
CA THR A 71 2.39 -3.64 18.36
C THR A 71 0.99 -3.81 17.80
N ARG A 72 0.09 -4.45 18.55
CA ARG A 72 -1.32 -4.59 18.12
C ARG A 72 -1.96 -3.23 17.84
N LYS A 73 -1.70 -2.23 18.70
CA LYS A 73 -2.18 -0.86 18.55
C LYS A 73 -1.72 -0.23 17.22
N ASP A 74 -0.44 -0.39 16.86
CA ASP A 74 0.09 0.15 15.61
C ASP A 74 -0.47 -0.58 14.38
N ALA A 75 -0.65 -1.90 14.49
CA ALA A 75 -1.26 -2.71 13.44
C ALA A 75 -2.72 -2.32 13.21
N GLU A 76 -3.51 -2.15 14.27
CA GLU A 76 -4.89 -1.67 14.22
C GLU A 76 -4.99 -0.28 13.58
N ALA A 77 -4.14 0.67 14.00
CA ALA A 77 -4.10 2.01 13.42
C ALA A 77 -3.79 1.98 11.91
N LYS A 78 -2.86 1.11 11.49
CA LYS A 78 -2.48 0.95 10.08
C LYS A 78 -3.59 0.31 9.25
N VAL A 79 -4.25 -0.73 9.77
CA VAL A 79 -5.41 -1.36 9.11
C VAL A 79 -6.54 -0.35 8.98
N ALA A 80 -6.90 0.35 10.06
CA ALA A 80 -7.95 1.37 10.04
C ALA A 80 -7.67 2.48 9.02
N LYS A 81 -6.41 2.95 8.93
CA LYS A 81 -6.00 3.93 7.92
C LYS A 81 -6.16 3.37 6.50
N SER A 82 -5.77 2.11 6.29
CA SER A 82 -5.81 1.47 4.97
C SER A 82 -7.23 1.19 4.52
N GLU A 83 -8.11 0.80 5.44
CA GLU A 83 -9.55 0.59 5.19
C GLU A 83 -10.23 1.91 4.84
N LYS A 84 -10.00 2.98 5.61
CA LYS A 84 -10.51 4.33 5.26
C LYS A 84 -10.01 4.80 3.89
N SER A 85 -8.75 4.56 3.55
CA SER A 85 -8.23 4.90 2.22
C SER A 85 -8.89 4.09 1.10
N MET A 86 -9.14 2.80 1.33
CA MET A 86 -9.83 1.93 0.36
C MET A 86 -11.28 2.32 0.17
N GLU A 87 -12.00 2.63 1.25
CA GLU A 87 -13.39 3.11 1.20
C GLU A 87 -13.51 4.37 0.35
N ARG A 88 -12.60 5.34 0.58
CA ARG A 88 -12.52 6.56 -0.23
C ARG A 88 -12.26 6.26 -1.70
N LEU A 89 -11.32 5.37 -2.00
CA LEU A 89 -11.00 4.97 -3.36
C LEU A 89 -12.22 4.32 -4.03
N ILE A 90 -12.88 3.36 -3.37
CA ILE A 90 -14.08 2.68 -3.89
C ILE A 90 -15.18 3.71 -4.18
N ALA A 91 -15.49 4.60 -3.23
CA ALA A 91 -16.50 5.64 -3.42
C ALA A 91 -16.20 6.56 -4.62
N ALA A 92 -14.94 6.93 -4.80
CA ALA A 92 -14.52 7.72 -5.96
C ALA A 92 -14.66 6.93 -7.28
N LEU A 93 -14.22 5.67 -7.29
CA LEU A 93 -14.30 4.79 -8.48
C LEU A 93 -15.74 4.55 -8.92
N THR A 94 -16.71 4.45 -8.01
CA THR A 94 -18.13 4.30 -8.35
C THR A 94 -18.65 5.46 -9.21
N VAL A 95 -18.16 6.68 -9.00
CA VAL A 95 -18.56 7.86 -9.79
C VAL A 95 -17.67 8.02 -11.03
N ILE A 96 -16.39 7.68 -10.93
CA ILE A 96 -15.42 7.83 -12.02
C ILE A 96 -15.62 6.79 -13.12
N ALA A 97 -15.98 5.55 -12.80
CA ALA A 97 -16.19 4.49 -13.79
C ALA A 97 -17.22 4.86 -14.89
N PRO A 98 -18.45 5.32 -14.56
CA PRO A 98 -19.40 5.75 -15.58
C PRO A 98 -18.96 7.05 -16.27
N TRP A 99 -18.23 7.94 -15.58
CA TRP A 99 -17.64 9.12 -16.21
C TRP A 99 -16.60 8.74 -17.28
N LYS A 100 -15.68 7.83 -16.96
CA LYS A 100 -14.60 7.33 -17.82
C LYS A 100 -15.14 6.66 -19.10
N ALA A 101 -16.28 5.98 -19.00
CA ALA A 101 -16.90 5.27 -20.12
C ALA A 101 -17.54 6.20 -21.18
N LYS A 102 -17.85 7.45 -20.83
CA LYS A 102 -18.46 8.39 -21.78
C LYS A 102 -17.42 8.90 -22.79
N PRO A 103 -17.69 8.90 -24.10
CA PRO A 103 -16.82 9.58 -25.08
C PRO A 103 -16.91 11.12 -24.94
N PRO A 104 -15.94 11.89 -25.46
CA PRO A 104 -14.67 11.43 -26.05
C PRO A 104 -13.65 10.98 -24.97
N GLN A 105 -12.62 10.24 -25.38
CA GLN A 105 -11.43 10.03 -24.54
C GLN A 105 -10.61 11.32 -24.46
N GLY A 106 -9.73 11.44 -23.46
CA GLY A 106 -8.85 12.60 -23.35
C GLY A 106 -9.51 13.84 -22.76
N LYS A 107 -10.49 13.66 -21.86
CA LYS A 107 -11.32 14.74 -21.32
C LYS A 107 -10.99 15.08 -19.88
N GLN A 108 -11.43 16.27 -19.47
CA GLN A 108 -11.27 16.78 -18.11
C GLN A 108 -12.59 17.32 -17.60
N GLU A 109 -12.86 17.16 -16.32
CA GLU A 109 -14.08 17.65 -15.68
C GLU A 109 -13.85 17.90 -14.19
N VAL A 110 -14.62 18.84 -13.62
CA VAL A 110 -14.70 19.02 -12.17
C VAL A 110 -16.08 18.59 -11.72
N ILE A 111 -16.14 17.55 -10.90
CA ILE A 111 -17.39 17.02 -10.35
C ILE A 111 -17.44 17.21 -8.83
N GLU A 112 -18.63 17.03 -8.24
CA GLU A 112 -18.75 16.95 -6.78
C GLU A 112 -18.04 15.70 -6.25
N CYS A 113 -17.19 15.86 -5.25
CA CYS A 113 -16.50 14.76 -4.61
C CYS A 113 -17.50 13.89 -3.82
N PRO A 114 -17.60 12.58 -4.07
CA PRO A 114 -18.55 11.72 -3.37
C PRO A 114 -18.24 11.54 -1.87
N ILE A 115 -17.01 11.89 -1.44
CA ILE A 115 -16.53 11.69 -0.07
C ILE A 115 -16.75 12.93 0.79
N CYS A 116 -16.29 14.09 0.33
CA CYS A 116 -16.28 15.33 1.11
C CYS A 116 -17.22 16.40 0.57
N LYS A 117 -17.92 16.16 -0.55
CA LYS A 117 -18.79 17.14 -1.22
C LYS A 117 -18.07 18.40 -1.74
N GLY A 118 -16.73 18.41 -1.70
CA GLY A 118 -15.89 19.43 -2.34
C GLY A 118 -15.74 19.21 -3.85
N ARG A 119 -14.76 19.88 -4.46
CA ARG A 119 -14.47 19.77 -5.90
C ARG A 119 -13.47 18.65 -6.16
N LEU A 120 -13.83 17.74 -7.06
CA LEU A 120 -12.98 16.64 -7.54
C LEU A 120 -12.61 16.88 -9.00
N HIS A 121 -11.33 17.13 -9.24
CA HIS A 121 -10.76 17.30 -10.57
C HIS A 121 -10.48 15.93 -11.17
N LEU A 122 -11.05 15.66 -12.33
CA LEU A 122 -10.84 14.45 -13.13
C LEU A 122 -10.16 14.81 -14.44
N SER A 123 -9.19 13.99 -14.83
CA SER A 123 -8.53 14.06 -16.12
C SER A 123 -8.30 12.65 -16.65
N GLN A 124 -8.70 12.39 -17.88
CA GLN A 124 -8.45 11.15 -18.58
C GLN A 124 -7.36 11.38 -19.62
N ALA A 125 -6.28 10.61 -19.57
CA ALA A 125 -5.23 10.68 -20.57
C ALA A 125 -5.74 10.19 -21.93
N ALA A 126 -5.49 10.96 -22.99
CA ALA A 126 -5.90 10.61 -24.35
C ALA A 126 -5.15 9.39 -24.92
N SER A 127 -3.92 9.15 -24.46
CA SER A 127 -3.03 8.11 -25.00
C SER A 127 -3.30 6.71 -24.47
N ASN A 128 -3.69 6.58 -23.20
CA ASN A 128 -3.83 5.28 -22.53
C ASN A 128 -5.13 5.16 -21.72
N GLY A 129 -5.97 6.21 -21.67
CA GLY A 129 -7.24 6.20 -20.96
C GLY A 129 -7.14 6.16 -19.43
N HIS A 130 -5.94 6.24 -18.87
CA HIS A 130 -5.71 6.29 -17.42
C HIS A 130 -6.31 7.57 -16.83
N VAL A 131 -6.93 7.45 -15.66
CA VAL A 131 -7.65 8.56 -15.01
C VAL A 131 -6.85 9.07 -13.82
N HIS A 132 -6.65 10.38 -13.81
CA HIS A 132 -6.13 11.13 -12.69
C HIS A 132 -7.30 11.79 -11.96
N ALA A 133 -7.37 11.60 -10.65
CA ALA A 133 -8.35 12.22 -9.79
C ALA A 133 -7.64 12.97 -8.65
N SER A 134 -8.01 14.23 -8.41
CA SER A 134 -7.51 15.01 -7.28
C SER A 134 -8.60 15.89 -6.69
N CYS A 135 -8.98 15.64 -5.44
CA CYS A 135 -9.86 16.52 -4.70
C CYS A 135 -9.11 17.75 -4.17
N GLU A 136 -9.77 18.89 -4.10
CA GLU A 136 -9.22 20.12 -3.48
C GLU A 136 -9.18 20.05 -1.95
N THR A 137 -10.02 19.21 -1.33
CA THR A 137 -10.03 19.02 0.13
C THR A 137 -8.78 18.27 0.58
N ASP A 138 -8.06 18.86 1.54
CA ASP A 138 -6.86 18.24 2.09
C ASP A 138 -7.14 16.87 2.72
N GLY A 139 -6.22 15.92 2.52
CA GLY A 139 -6.35 14.55 3.00
C GLY A 139 -7.51 13.74 2.38
N CYS A 140 -8.16 14.22 1.32
CA CYS A 140 -9.21 13.50 0.60
C CYS A 140 -8.62 12.59 -0.50
N VAL A 141 -9.38 12.31 -1.56
CA VAL A 141 -8.99 11.39 -2.63
C VAL A 141 -8.01 12.04 -3.60
N ARG A 142 -6.89 11.36 -3.84
CA ARG A 142 -5.94 11.65 -4.92
C ARG A 142 -5.35 10.34 -5.42
N PHE A 143 -5.52 10.03 -6.70
CA PHE A 143 -4.96 8.83 -7.32
C PHE A 143 -4.78 8.98 -8.83
N MET A 144 -3.98 8.08 -9.39
CA MET A 144 -3.86 7.78 -10.81
C MET A 144 -4.14 6.28 -10.92
N GLU A 145 -5.14 5.91 -11.70
CA GLU A 145 -5.27 4.52 -12.19
C GLU A 145 -4.25 4.30 -13.28
#